data_AF-A0A9X2RZ30-F1
#
_entry.id   AF-A0A9X2RZ30-F1
#
_cell.length_a   1.000
_cell.length_b   1.000
_cell.length_c   1.000
_cell.angle_alpha   90.00
_cell.angle_beta   90.00
_cell.angle_gamma   90.00
#
_symmetry.space_group_name_H-M   'P 1'
#
loop_
_entity.id
_entity.type
_entity.pdbx_description
1 polymer ?
#
loop_
_entity_poly.entity_id
_entity_poly.type
_entity_poly.pdbx_seq_one_letter_code
_entity_poly.pdbx_strand_id
1 'polypeptide(L)'
;MEITFYIARFLLGVAEAGFFPGALYFLSRWFPSDRRTRMTAVFFAGVPISGVVGSLMSGGIMHTFGGIAGLADWQWLFLIEGIPPIVLAGVVLLWLVDEPGQARWLTPAQRAAVRADLDADQRRKGDEEAAGGHGGLRIALRDPKVWITGLCACGAYTLANAVSFWTPRIIAEAGVGDVLDLGLFSALPPLLGIVVMLIVGRHSDRTLERRWHAALSWTVAALAMVALSVSSGSVIVVVALLAVLAAAHYSGLTVFYSIPSIYLGERAAATGIALVTSMGSFAAAASPSLLGFIQAGTGSLALGLQISAGIVLLAVALLLLGVKASDLRERRSP
;
A
#
# COMPACT_ATOMS: atom_id res chain seq x y z
N MET A 1 21.95 -24.43 -0.56
CA MET A 1 20.50 -24.14 -0.71
C MET A 1 20.17 -22.76 -0.11
N GLU A 2 20.59 -22.49 1.13
CA GLU A 2 20.47 -21.17 1.81
C GLU A 2 20.98 -19.97 0.98
N ILE A 3 22.24 -19.98 0.54
CA ILE A 3 22.85 -18.83 -0.19
C ILE A 3 22.12 -18.54 -1.51
N THR A 4 21.74 -19.58 -2.27
CA THR A 4 21.02 -19.41 -3.53
C THR A 4 19.66 -18.73 -3.31
N PHE A 5 18.95 -19.11 -2.25
CA PHE A 5 17.69 -18.47 -1.86
C PHE A 5 17.90 -17.00 -1.49
N TYR A 6 18.94 -16.68 -0.69
CA TYR A 6 19.25 -15.29 -0.33
C TYR A 6 19.65 -14.45 -1.54
N ILE A 7 20.46 -14.99 -2.45
CA ILE A 7 20.84 -14.30 -3.70
C ILE A 7 19.60 -14.04 -4.55
N ALA A 8 18.74 -15.05 -4.75
CA ALA A 8 17.49 -14.89 -5.50
C ALA A 8 16.60 -13.81 -4.89
N ARG A 9 16.47 -13.79 -3.56
CA ARG A 9 15.65 -12.81 -2.83
C ARG A 9 16.24 -11.39 -2.88
N PHE A 10 17.56 -11.27 -2.85
CA PHE A 10 18.26 -10.01 -3.06
C PHE A 10 18.04 -9.47 -4.48
N LEU A 11 18.24 -10.31 -5.50
CA LEU A 11 18.05 -9.92 -6.91
C LEU A 11 16.60 -9.54 -7.21
N LEU A 12 15.63 -10.26 -6.64
CA LEU A 12 14.21 -9.90 -6.74
C LEU A 12 13.97 -8.51 -6.15
N GLY A 13 14.50 -8.23 -4.96
CA GLY A 13 14.38 -6.91 -4.34
C GLY A 13 15.01 -5.79 -5.19
N VAL A 14 16.20 -6.04 -5.78
CA VAL A 14 16.85 -5.10 -6.70
C VAL A 14 15.99 -4.84 -7.93
N ALA A 15 15.36 -5.88 -8.50
CA ALA A 15 14.49 -5.76 -9.65
C ALA A 15 13.18 -5.00 -9.34
N GLU A 16 12.59 -5.21 -8.16
CA GLU A 16 11.31 -4.60 -7.76
C GLU A 16 11.45 -3.15 -7.27
N ALA A 17 12.61 -2.77 -6.72
CA ALA A 17 12.81 -1.48 -6.04
C ALA A 17 12.47 -0.25 -6.92
N GLY A 18 12.72 -0.33 -8.23
CA GLY A 18 12.44 0.75 -9.18
C GLY A 18 11.00 0.83 -9.66
N PHE A 19 10.19 -0.23 -9.47
CA PHE A 19 8.87 -0.35 -10.09
C PHE A 19 7.91 0.75 -9.62
N PHE A 20 7.74 0.89 -8.30
CA PHE A 20 6.79 1.83 -7.72
C PHE A 20 7.12 3.31 -8.05
N PRO A 21 8.35 3.82 -7.79
CA PRO A 21 8.70 5.19 -8.17
C PRO A 21 8.69 5.39 -9.70
N GLY A 22 9.08 4.38 -10.48
CA GLY A 22 9.03 4.40 -11.94
C GLY A 22 7.61 4.55 -12.47
N ALA A 23 6.65 3.82 -11.90
CA ALA A 23 5.24 3.92 -12.26
C ALA A 23 4.66 5.32 -11.94
N LEU A 24 4.98 5.88 -10.77
CA LEU A 24 4.54 7.24 -10.41
C LEU A 24 5.17 8.30 -11.32
N TYR A 25 6.44 8.16 -11.66
CA TYR A 25 7.12 9.04 -12.61
C TYR A 25 6.47 8.96 -13.99
N PHE A 26 6.21 7.75 -14.50
CA PHE A 26 5.49 7.55 -15.75
C PHE A 26 4.13 8.25 -15.74
N LEU A 27 3.31 8.07 -14.69
CA LEU A 27 2.02 8.75 -14.55
C LEU A 27 2.16 10.27 -14.55
N SER A 28 3.27 10.82 -14.04
CA SER A 28 3.52 12.27 -14.06
C SER A 28 3.82 12.83 -15.45
N ARG A 29 4.37 12.03 -16.36
CA ARG A 29 4.61 12.42 -17.76
C ARG A 29 3.36 12.27 -18.62
N TRP A 30 2.38 11.48 -18.17
CA TRP A 30 1.18 11.15 -18.94
C TRP A 30 -0.08 11.88 -18.47
N PHE A 31 -0.11 12.36 -17.23
CA PHE A 31 -1.29 13.00 -16.65
C PHE A 31 -0.97 14.34 -15.96
N PRO A 32 -1.77 15.40 -16.20
CA PRO A 32 -1.63 16.67 -15.49
C PRO A 32 -1.96 16.51 -14.00
N SER A 33 -1.51 17.45 -13.17
CA SER A 33 -1.56 17.32 -11.70
C SER A 33 -2.97 17.11 -11.15
N ASP A 34 -3.97 17.75 -11.74
CA ASP A 34 -5.38 17.64 -11.33
C ASP A 34 -5.95 16.23 -11.56
N ARG A 35 -5.44 15.48 -12.55
CA ARG A 35 -5.87 14.12 -12.88
C ARG A 35 -4.94 13.04 -12.30
N ARG A 36 -3.68 13.38 -12.04
CA ARG A 36 -2.64 12.45 -11.58
C ARG A 36 -3.03 11.75 -10.28
N THR A 37 -3.59 12.46 -9.30
CA THR A 37 -4.03 11.88 -8.03
C THR A 37 -5.06 10.75 -8.23
N ARG A 38 -5.98 10.92 -9.17
CA ARG A 38 -6.99 9.89 -9.51
C ARG A 38 -6.35 8.66 -10.15
N MET A 39 -5.38 8.85 -11.05
CA MET A 39 -4.69 7.73 -11.69
C MET A 39 -3.78 6.98 -10.72
N THR A 40 -3.10 7.70 -9.82
CA THR A 40 -2.36 7.11 -8.72
C THR A 40 -3.29 6.27 -7.83
N ALA A 41 -4.50 6.76 -7.50
CA ALA A 41 -5.47 5.96 -6.75
C ALA A 41 -5.90 4.68 -7.48
N VAL A 42 -6.08 4.72 -8.81
CA VAL A 42 -6.34 3.51 -9.62
C VAL A 42 -5.16 2.53 -9.55
N PHE A 43 -3.92 3.03 -9.61
CA PHE A 43 -2.72 2.20 -9.46
C PHE A 43 -2.66 1.52 -8.10
N PHE A 44 -2.93 2.25 -7.01
CA PHE A 44 -2.98 1.69 -5.65
C PHE A 44 -4.12 0.69 -5.43
N ALA A 45 -5.25 0.82 -6.14
CA ALA A 45 -6.33 -0.16 -6.09
C ALA A 45 -5.88 -1.55 -6.58
N GLY A 46 -4.78 -1.62 -7.34
CA GLY A 46 -4.14 -2.89 -7.72
C GLY A 46 -3.70 -3.74 -6.52
N VAL A 47 -3.30 -3.13 -5.39
CA VAL A 47 -2.80 -3.85 -4.20
C VAL A 47 -3.85 -4.77 -3.57
N PRO A 48 -5.05 -4.30 -3.20
CA PRO A 48 -6.05 -5.21 -2.66
C PRO A 48 -6.59 -6.18 -3.74
N ILE A 49 -6.67 -5.76 -5.01
CA ILE A 49 -7.09 -6.65 -6.11
C ILE A 49 -6.10 -7.81 -6.27
N SER A 50 -4.79 -7.54 -6.24
CA SER A 50 -3.77 -8.57 -6.31
C SER A 50 -3.82 -9.50 -5.10
N GLY A 51 -4.18 -8.98 -3.91
CA GLY A 51 -4.41 -9.82 -2.73
C GLY A 51 -5.55 -10.83 -2.93
N VAL A 52 -6.67 -10.41 -3.53
CA VAL A 52 -7.81 -11.28 -3.85
C VAL A 52 -7.42 -12.31 -4.91
N VAL A 53 -6.91 -11.84 -6.04
CA VAL A 53 -6.57 -12.71 -7.18
C VAL A 53 -5.45 -13.66 -6.80
N GLY A 54 -4.40 -13.17 -6.14
CA GLY A 54 -3.28 -13.98 -5.66
C GLY A 54 -3.73 -15.06 -4.70
N SER A 55 -4.54 -14.74 -3.68
CA SER A 55 -5.01 -15.76 -2.71
C SER A 55 -5.81 -16.88 -3.38
N LEU A 56 -6.72 -16.52 -4.30
CA LEU A 56 -7.55 -17.50 -5.02
C LEU A 56 -6.72 -18.34 -6.00
N MET A 57 -5.85 -17.69 -6.76
CA MET A 57 -4.97 -18.39 -7.72
C MET A 57 -4.00 -19.30 -7.00
N SER A 58 -3.31 -18.82 -5.96
CA SER A 58 -2.33 -19.62 -5.23
C SER A 58 -2.99 -20.82 -4.56
N GLY A 59 -4.16 -20.65 -3.93
CA GLY A 59 -4.92 -21.77 -3.35
C GLY A 59 -5.32 -22.81 -4.40
N GLY A 60 -5.83 -22.38 -5.55
CA GLY A 60 -6.20 -23.27 -6.65
C GLY A 60 -5.01 -24.01 -7.28
N ILE A 61 -3.88 -23.32 -7.45
CA ILE A 61 -2.64 -23.91 -7.98
C ILE A 61 -2.11 -24.97 -7.01
N MET A 62 -1.99 -24.63 -5.72
CA MET A 62 -1.48 -25.54 -4.70
C MET A 62 -2.39 -26.74 -4.43
N HIS A 63 -3.69 -26.64 -4.73
CA HIS A 63 -4.61 -27.76 -4.62
C HIS A 63 -4.54 -28.71 -5.84
N THR A 64 -4.28 -28.17 -7.04
CA THR A 64 -4.54 -28.90 -8.29
C THR A 64 -3.29 -29.45 -8.97
N PHE A 65 -2.13 -28.82 -8.79
CA PHE A 65 -0.94 -29.09 -9.62
C PHE A 65 0.12 -29.99 -8.99
N GLY A 66 -0.11 -30.47 -7.77
CA GLY A 66 0.83 -31.32 -7.04
C GLY A 66 1.14 -32.63 -7.75
N GLY A 67 2.43 -32.87 -8.03
CA GLY A 67 2.90 -34.08 -8.68
C GLY A 67 2.68 -34.10 -10.20
N ILE A 68 2.04 -33.07 -10.77
CA ILE A 68 1.93 -32.93 -12.23
C ILE A 68 3.32 -32.63 -12.80
N ALA A 69 3.71 -33.41 -13.81
CA ALA A 69 5.03 -33.35 -14.45
C ALA A 69 6.22 -33.52 -13.49
N GLY A 70 6.01 -34.17 -12.33
CA GLY A 70 7.04 -34.39 -11.32
C GLY A 70 7.44 -33.13 -10.54
N LEU A 71 6.68 -32.03 -10.68
CA LEU A 71 6.90 -30.78 -9.97
C LEU A 71 6.04 -30.73 -8.69
N ALA A 72 6.57 -30.06 -7.67
CA ALA A 72 5.84 -29.75 -6.44
C ALA A 72 4.87 -28.57 -6.66
N ASP A 73 3.83 -28.48 -5.83
CA ASP A 73 2.80 -27.43 -5.86
C ASP A 73 3.38 -26.01 -5.91
N TRP A 74 4.37 -25.75 -5.05
CA TRP A 74 5.00 -24.43 -4.95
C TRP A 74 5.86 -24.10 -6.19
N GLN A 75 6.32 -25.10 -6.94
CA GLN A 75 7.05 -24.85 -8.20
C GLN A 75 6.09 -24.37 -9.28
N TRP A 76 4.87 -24.92 -9.31
CA TRP A 76 3.81 -24.46 -10.20
C TRP A 76 3.36 -23.03 -9.88
N LEU A 77 3.39 -22.59 -8.61
CA LEU A 77 3.18 -21.18 -8.27
C LEU A 77 4.16 -20.27 -9.02
N PHE A 78 5.46 -20.58 -8.94
CA PHE A 78 6.49 -19.78 -9.62
C PHE A 78 6.33 -19.77 -11.15
N LEU A 79 5.86 -20.86 -11.74
CA LEU A 79 5.63 -20.93 -13.19
C LEU A 79 4.36 -20.18 -13.60
N ILE A 80 3.22 -20.52 -13.01
CA ILE A 80 1.91 -19.98 -13.42
C ILE A 80 1.78 -18.50 -13.05
N GLU A 81 2.28 -18.09 -11.88
CA GLU A 81 2.23 -16.69 -11.46
C GLU A 81 3.42 -15.87 -11.97
N GLY A 82 4.59 -16.49 -12.20
CA GLY A 82 5.80 -15.80 -12.66
C GLY A 82 5.89 -15.58 -14.17
N ILE A 83 5.31 -16.45 -15.00
CA ILE A 83 5.33 -16.30 -16.46
C ILE A 83 4.53 -15.07 -16.95
N PRO A 84 3.29 -14.80 -16.50
CA PRO A 84 2.51 -13.68 -17.00
C PRO A 84 3.18 -12.30 -16.81
N PRO A 85 3.80 -11.98 -15.66
CA PRO A 85 4.61 -10.77 -15.49
C PRO A 85 5.78 -10.67 -16.46
N ILE A 86 6.46 -11.78 -16.79
CA ILE A 86 7.56 -11.79 -17.77
C ILE A 86 7.04 -11.47 -19.17
N VAL A 87 5.91 -12.08 -19.56
CA VAL A 87 5.25 -11.77 -20.84
C VAL A 87 4.83 -10.30 -20.88
N LEU A 88 4.22 -9.80 -19.80
CA LEU A 88 3.82 -8.41 -19.67
C LEU A 88 5.02 -7.46 -19.73
N ALA A 89 6.15 -7.80 -19.13
CA ALA A 89 7.38 -7.03 -19.25
C ALA A 89 7.84 -6.94 -20.72
N GLY A 90 7.78 -8.04 -21.47
CA GLY A 90 8.02 -8.02 -22.92
C GLY A 90 7.07 -7.10 -23.68
N VAL A 91 5.77 -7.14 -23.36
CA VAL A 91 4.77 -6.24 -23.95
C VAL A 91 5.07 -4.78 -23.61
N VAL A 92 5.40 -4.48 -22.35
CA VAL A 92 5.76 -3.13 -21.89
C VAL A 92 7.01 -2.62 -22.60
N LEU A 93 8.05 -3.44 -22.73
CA LEU A 93 9.29 -3.06 -23.45
C LEU A 93 9.06 -2.73 -24.93
N LEU A 94 8.09 -3.41 -25.57
CA LEU A 94 7.81 -3.22 -27.00
C LEU A 94 6.76 -2.16 -27.28
N TRP A 95 5.85 -1.91 -26.34
CA TRP A 95 4.65 -1.11 -26.59
C TRP A 95 4.53 0.13 -25.70
N LEU A 96 5.08 0.13 -24.47
CA LEU A 96 5.04 1.31 -23.62
C LEU A 96 6.04 2.34 -24.16
N VAL A 97 5.57 3.58 -24.31
CA VAL A 97 6.40 4.71 -24.76
C VAL A 97 6.52 5.75 -23.65
N ASP A 98 7.68 6.40 -23.56
CA ASP A 98 7.97 7.33 -22.47
C ASP A 98 7.09 8.59 -22.50
N GLU A 99 6.72 9.02 -23.70
CA GLU A 99 5.99 10.27 -23.93
C GLU A 99 4.73 10.05 -24.77
N PRO A 100 3.62 10.76 -24.46
CA PRO A 100 2.39 10.70 -25.25
C PRO A 100 2.62 10.98 -26.74
N GLY A 101 3.64 11.78 -27.07
CA GLY A 101 4.05 12.11 -28.44
C GLY A 101 4.39 10.89 -29.31
N GLN A 102 4.88 9.82 -28.69
CA GLN A 102 5.33 8.59 -29.35
C GLN A 102 4.24 7.51 -29.38
N ALA A 103 3.11 7.76 -28.72
CA ALA A 103 2.04 6.79 -28.49
C ALA A 103 1.31 6.41 -29.78
N ARG A 104 1.58 5.20 -30.29
CA ARG A 104 0.96 4.70 -31.54
C ARG A 104 -0.53 4.38 -31.39
N TRP A 105 -1.00 4.14 -30.17
CA TRP A 105 -2.41 3.86 -29.87
C TRP A 105 -3.28 5.11 -29.73
N LEU A 106 -2.69 6.31 -29.73
CA LEU A 106 -3.42 7.57 -29.72
C LEU A 106 -3.56 8.12 -31.14
N THR A 107 -4.76 8.56 -31.48
CA THR A 107 -4.98 9.36 -32.70
C THR A 107 -4.21 10.68 -32.59
N PRO A 108 -3.86 11.33 -33.73
CA PRO A 108 -3.18 12.62 -33.71
C PRO A 108 -3.91 13.69 -32.88
N ALA A 109 -5.24 13.71 -32.93
CA ALA A 109 -6.07 14.62 -32.14
C ALA A 109 -5.98 14.35 -30.63
N GLN A 110 -6.06 13.08 -30.21
CA GLN A 110 -5.90 12.70 -28.80
C GLN A 110 -4.51 13.03 -28.28
N ARG A 111 -3.47 12.75 -29.07
CA ARG A 111 -2.08 13.08 -28.73
C ARG A 111 -1.90 14.59 -28.55
N ALA A 112 -2.46 15.41 -29.43
CA ALA A 112 -2.42 16.86 -29.31
C ALA A 112 -3.16 17.35 -28.05
N ALA A 113 -4.32 16.77 -27.74
CA ALA A 113 -5.08 17.11 -26.53
C ALA A 113 -4.31 16.78 -25.24
N VAL A 114 -3.72 15.58 -25.14
CA VAL A 114 -2.90 15.18 -23.98
C VAL A 114 -1.71 16.12 -23.82
N ARG A 115 -1.04 16.48 -24.93
CA ARG A 115 0.10 17.39 -24.89
C ARG A 115 -0.30 18.80 -24.46
N ALA A 116 -1.43 19.32 -24.95
CA ALA A 116 -1.94 20.61 -24.53
C ALA A 116 -2.27 20.66 -23.02
N ASP A 117 -2.89 19.61 -22.48
CA ASP A 117 -3.16 19.47 -21.04
C ASP A 117 -1.85 19.49 -20.22
N LEU A 118 -0.82 18.77 -20.67
CA LEU A 118 0.50 18.70 -20.00
C LEU A 118 1.27 20.02 -20.09
N ASP A 119 1.28 20.67 -21.27
CA ASP A 119 1.96 21.95 -21.47
C ASP A 119 1.29 23.08 -20.65
N ALA A 120 -0.02 22.99 -20.41
CA ALA A 120 -0.73 23.92 -19.53
C ALA A 120 -0.38 23.70 -18.05
N ASP A 121 -0.27 22.43 -17.61
CA ASP A 121 0.18 22.08 -16.25
C ASP A 121 1.64 22.49 -16.01
N GLN A 122 2.51 22.28 -17.00
CA GLN A 122 3.91 22.72 -16.95
C GLN A 122 4.04 24.23 -16.92
N ARG A 123 3.20 24.98 -17.64
CA ARG A 123 3.20 26.46 -17.57
C ARG A 123 2.80 26.96 -16.19
N ARG A 124 1.78 26.37 -15.55
CA ARG A 124 1.44 26.66 -14.14
C ARG A 124 2.62 26.41 -13.21
N LYS A 125 3.33 25.29 -13.38
CA LYS A 125 4.48 24.93 -12.54
C LYS A 125 5.76 25.70 -12.84
N GLY A 126 6.02 26.06 -14.10
CA GLY A 126 7.24 26.76 -14.52
C GLY A 126 7.34 28.17 -13.93
N ASP A 127 6.19 28.84 -13.80
CA ASP A 127 6.07 30.11 -13.08
C ASP A 127 6.34 29.95 -11.56
N GLU A 128 6.15 28.75 -11.02
CA GLU A 128 6.33 28.40 -9.60
C GLU A 128 7.73 27.83 -9.27
N GLU A 129 8.34 27.04 -10.16
CA GLU A 129 9.67 26.42 -10.05
C GLU A 129 10.81 27.41 -10.28
N ALA A 130 10.63 28.41 -11.16
CA ALA A 130 11.57 29.53 -11.30
C ALA A 130 11.74 30.33 -9.98
N ALA A 131 10.78 30.20 -9.05
CA ALA A 131 10.84 30.77 -7.72
C ALA A 131 11.37 29.80 -6.63
N GLY A 132 11.63 28.52 -6.93
CA GLY A 132 11.88 27.45 -5.95
C GLY A 132 13.05 26.52 -6.26
N GLY A 133 14.28 26.96 -5.98
CA GLY A 133 15.48 26.09 -6.03
C GLY A 133 15.53 25.01 -4.93
N HIS A 134 16.68 24.30 -4.84
CA HIS A 134 17.08 23.21 -3.91
C HIS A 134 16.74 23.34 -2.40
N GLY A 135 16.02 24.38 -1.97
CA GLY A 135 15.55 24.58 -0.59
C GLY A 135 14.46 23.61 -0.12
N GLY A 136 13.73 22.96 -1.03
CA GLY A 136 12.62 22.04 -0.70
C GLY A 136 13.01 20.91 0.25
N LEU A 137 14.18 20.30 0.06
CA LEU A 137 14.70 19.24 0.93
C LEU A 137 15.00 19.75 2.34
N ARG A 138 15.67 20.91 2.45
CA ARG A 138 15.98 21.50 3.76
C ARG A 138 14.73 21.95 4.49
N ILE A 139 13.72 22.43 3.77
CA ILE A 139 12.41 22.80 4.34
C ILE A 139 11.71 21.55 4.87
N ALA A 140 11.62 20.48 4.07
CA ALA A 140 10.99 19.23 4.48
C ALA A 140 11.69 18.56 5.67
N LEU A 141 13.03 18.50 5.68
CA LEU A 141 13.79 17.89 6.78
C LEU A 141 13.69 18.67 8.09
N ARG A 142 13.47 19.98 8.03
CA ARG A 142 13.29 20.84 9.21
C ARG A 142 11.84 20.93 9.69
N ASP A 143 10.90 20.41 8.92
CA ASP A 143 9.49 20.41 9.32
C ASP A 143 9.22 19.21 10.26
N PRO A 144 8.88 19.45 11.54
CA PRO A 144 8.58 18.38 12.49
C PRO A 144 7.37 17.54 12.06
N LYS A 145 6.43 18.10 11.29
CA LYS A 145 5.25 17.36 10.80
C LYS A 145 5.61 16.26 9.81
N VAL A 146 6.69 16.44 9.03
CA VAL A 146 7.19 15.41 8.10
C VAL A 146 7.67 14.20 8.89
N TRP A 147 8.38 14.40 10.00
CA TRP A 147 8.83 13.32 10.86
C TRP A 147 7.68 12.63 11.59
N ILE A 148 6.71 13.41 12.10
CA ILE A 148 5.50 12.86 12.73
C ILE A 148 4.73 12.01 11.74
N THR A 149 4.45 12.54 10.54
CA THR A 149 3.75 11.77 9.50
C THR A 149 4.58 10.59 9.00
N GLY A 150 5.91 10.70 8.95
CA GLY A 150 6.79 9.57 8.68
C GLY A 150 6.68 8.44 9.72
N LEU A 151 6.62 8.78 11.01
CA LEU A 151 6.37 7.81 12.08
C LEU A 151 4.95 7.21 12.00
N CYS A 152 3.95 8.01 11.63
CA CYS A 152 2.61 7.49 11.36
C CYS A 152 2.62 6.49 10.19
N ALA A 153 3.38 6.77 9.13
CA ALA A 153 3.58 5.85 8.02
C ALA A 153 4.23 4.54 8.48
N CYS A 154 5.21 4.58 9.39
CA CYS A 154 5.79 3.36 9.98
C CYS A 154 4.73 2.46 10.63
N GLY A 155 3.80 3.05 11.39
CA GLY A 155 2.68 2.30 11.98
C GLY A 155 1.73 1.73 10.92
N ALA A 156 1.40 2.52 9.90
CA ALA A 156 0.55 2.11 8.79
C ALA A 156 1.12 0.92 7.99
N TYR A 157 2.43 0.91 7.74
CA TYR A 157 3.11 -0.19 7.02
C TYR A 157 3.35 -1.43 7.87
N THR A 158 3.56 -1.26 9.19
CA THR A 158 3.54 -2.40 10.13
C THR A 158 2.19 -3.13 10.04
N LEU A 159 1.09 -2.36 10.02
CA LEU A 159 -0.26 -2.89 9.85
C LEU A 159 -0.45 -3.57 8.47
N ALA A 160 0.07 -2.99 7.39
CA ALA A 160 -0.02 -3.56 6.04
C ALA A 160 0.59 -4.97 5.94
N ASN A 161 1.75 -5.16 6.58
CA ASN A 161 2.43 -6.44 6.59
C ASN A 161 1.75 -7.46 7.50
N ALA A 162 1.18 -7.03 8.63
CA ALA A 162 0.34 -7.89 9.46
C ALA A 162 -0.83 -8.48 8.64
N VAL A 163 -1.50 -7.66 7.84
CA VAL A 163 -2.58 -8.10 6.95
C VAL A 163 -2.06 -8.98 5.81
N SER A 164 -0.92 -8.66 5.20
CA SER A 164 -0.50 -9.35 3.97
C SER A 164 0.25 -10.67 4.23
N PHE A 165 1.18 -10.68 5.20
CA PHE A 165 2.04 -11.85 5.45
C PHE A 165 1.43 -12.87 6.40
N TRP A 166 0.63 -12.42 7.37
CA TRP A 166 0.20 -13.28 8.48
C TRP A 166 -1.24 -13.78 8.35
N THR A 167 -2.06 -13.18 7.50
CA THR A 167 -3.45 -13.60 7.26
C THR A 167 -3.59 -15.08 6.92
N PRO A 168 -2.88 -15.65 5.93
CA PRO A 168 -3.03 -17.07 5.61
C PRO A 168 -2.65 -17.95 6.79
N ARG A 169 -1.55 -17.61 7.48
CA ARG A 169 -1.11 -18.37 8.65
C ARG A 169 -2.14 -18.32 9.79
N ILE A 170 -2.68 -17.15 10.09
CA ILE A 170 -3.70 -16.97 11.15
C ILE A 170 -4.95 -17.79 10.82
N ILE A 171 -5.36 -17.84 9.55
CA ILE A 171 -6.51 -18.65 9.09
C ILE A 171 -6.21 -20.15 9.22
N ALA A 172 -5.00 -20.59 8.84
CA ALA A 172 -4.59 -21.98 8.98
C ALA A 172 -4.55 -22.42 10.46
N GLU A 173 -4.00 -21.58 11.35
CA GLU A 173 -3.98 -21.81 12.80
C GLU A 173 -5.39 -21.85 13.42
N ALA A 174 -6.39 -21.22 12.78
CA ALA A 174 -7.79 -21.26 13.20
C ALA A 174 -8.52 -22.57 12.87
N GLY A 175 -7.87 -23.49 12.13
CA GLY A 175 -8.40 -24.82 11.81
C GLY A 175 -8.71 -25.08 10.34
N VAL A 176 -8.34 -24.17 9.43
CA VAL A 176 -8.46 -24.41 7.98
C VAL A 176 -7.25 -25.23 7.51
N GLY A 177 -7.47 -26.52 7.28
CA GLY A 177 -6.42 -27.44 6.84
C GLY A 177 -6.29 -27.56 5.32
N ASP A 178 -7.37 -27.32 4.57
CA ASP A 178 -7.36 -27.41 3.12
C ASP A 178 -6.83 -26.13 2.47
N VAL A 179 -5.96 -26.28 1.46
CA VAL A 179 -5.26 -25.15 0.83
C VAL A 179 -6.17 -24.34 -0.09
N LEU A 180 -7.20 -24.97 -0.67
CA LEU A 180 -8.20 -24.26 -1.47
C LEU A 180 -9.06 -23.38 -0.57
N ASP A 181 -9.53 -23.93 0.55
CA ASP A 181 -10.27 -23.18 1.57
C ASP A 181 -9.42 -22.04 2.14
N LEU A 182 -8.12 -22.28 2.38
CA LEU A 182 -7.19 -21.26 2.84
C LEU A 182 -7.11 -20.08 1.86
N GLY A 183 -7.03 -20.36 0.55
CA GLY A 183 -7.04 -19.35 -0.50
C GLY A 183 -8.37 -18.58 -0.56
N LEU A 184 -9.50 -19.28 -0.45
CA LEU A 184 -10.85 -18.69 -0.42
C LEU A 184 -11.04 -17.75 0.78
N PHE A 185 -10.72 -18.22 1.99
CA PHE A 185 -10.84 -17.41 3.20
C PHE A 185 -9.87 -16.23 3.21
N SER A 186 -8.66 -16.39 2.67
CA SER A 186 -7.67 -15.31 2.56
C SER A 186 -8.07 -14.21 1.56
N ALA A 187 -8.93 -14.53 0.59
CA ALA A 187 -9.45 -13.56 -0.38
C ALA A 187 -10.56 -12.65 0.19
N LEU A 188 -11.27 -13.09 1.24
CA LEU A 188 -12.39 -12.33 1.82
C LEU A 188 -11.98 -11.01 2.49
N PRO A 189 -10.91 -10.95 3.30
CA PRO A 189 -10.47 -9.69 3.90
C PRO A 189 -10.17 -8.58 2.90
N PRO A 190 -9.36 -8.80 1.83
CA PRO A 190 -9.12 -7.75 0.88
C PRO A 190 -10.35 -7.36 0.05
N LEU A 191 -11.26 -8.29 -0.24
CA LEU A 191 -12.54 -7.98 -0.90
C LEU A 191 -13.38 -6.98 -0.09
N LEU A 192 -13.59 -7.26 1.21
CA LEU A 192 -14.31 -6.34 2.08
C LEU A 192 -13.56 -5.01 2.18
N GLY A 193 -12.23 -5.08 2.24
CA GLY A 193 -11.40 -3.91 2.36
C GLY A 193 -11.52 -2.93 1.19
N ILE A 194 -11.65 -3.42 -0.05
CA ILE A 194 -11.92 -2.58 -1.22
C ILE A 194 -13.22 -1.79 -1.05
N VAL A 195 -14.30 -2.46 -0.64
CA VAL A 195 -15.62 -1.85 -0.50
C VAL A 195 -15.60 -0.76 0.57
N VAL A 196 -15.06 -1.06 1.75
CA VAL A 196 -15.02 -0.12 2.87
C VAL A 196 -14.08 1.05 2.58
N MET A 197 -12.90 0.80 2.00
CA MET A 197 -11.95 1.84 1.60
C MET A 197 -12.60 2.87 0.67
N LEU A 198 -13.39 2.40 -0.31
CA LEU A 198 -14.09 3.27 -1.25
C LEU A 198 -15.23 4.08 -0.60
N ILE A 199 -15.85 3.58 0.46
CA ILE A 199 -16.89 4.29 1.21
C ILE A 199 -16.23 5.34 2.12
N VAL A 200 -15.24 4.94 2.92
CA VAL A 200 -14.53 5.81 3.86
C VAL A 200 -13.78 6.92 3.14
N GLY A 201 -13.11 6.62 2.03
CA GLY A 201 -12.43 7.63 1.21
C GLY A 201 -13.39 8.70 0.68
N ARG A 202 -14.54 8.29 0.11
CA ARG A 202 -15.57 9.23 -0.37
C ARG A 202 -16.17 10.06 0.75
N HIS A 203 -16.39 9.45 1.92
CA HIS A 203 -16.92 10.17 3.08
C HIS A 203 -15.89 11.19 3.60
N SER A 204 -14.61 10.79 3.71
CA SER A 204 -13.51 11.67 4.09
C SER A 204 -13.36 12.86 3.15
N ASP A 205 -13.56 12.68 1.84
CA ASP A 205 -13.51 13.79 0.88
C ASP A 205 -14.70 14.75 1.01
N ARG A 206 -15.87 14.25 1.46
CA ARG A 206 -17.08 15.07 1.66
C ARG A 206 -17.04 15.89 2.95
N THR A 207 -16.53 15.29 4.04
CA THR A 207 -16.45 15.92 5.36
C THR A 207 -15.15 16.69 5.58
N LEU A 208 -14.10 16.38 4.80
CA LEU A 208 -12.74 16.93 4.91
C LEU A 208 -12.01 16.57 6.21
N GLU A 209 -12.62 15.77 7.11
CA GLU A 209 -12.08 15.37 8.41
C GLU A 209 -11.05 14.23 8.31
N ARG A 210 -10.06 14.40 7.44
CA ARG A 210 -9.12 13.34 7.04
C ARG A 210 -8.37 12.73 8.21
N ARG A 211 -7.99 13.53 9.21
CA ARG A 211 -7.27 13.02 10.39
C ARG A 211 -8.13 12.07 11.22
N TRP A 212 -9.43 12.35 11.35
CA TRP A 212 -10.35 11.51 12.12
C TRP A 212 -10.67 10.22 11.41
N HIS A 213 -10.83 10.26 10.08
CA HIS A 213 -11.04 9.06 9.28
C HIS A 213 -9.84 8.12 9.34
N ALA A 214 -8.62 8.65 9.20
CA ALA A 214 -7.39 7.86 9.35
C ALA A 214 -7.23 7.31 10.78
N ALA A 215 -7.38 8.16 11.80
CA ALA A 215 -7.25 7.78 13.20
C ALA A 215 -8.27 6.71 13.64
N LEU A 216 -9.55 6.90 13.31
CA LEU A 216 -10.61 5.96 13.65
C LEU A 216 -10.39 4.63 12.93
N SER A 217 -10.03 4.67 11.65
CA SER A 217 -9.74 3.46 10.88
C SER A 217 -8.58 2.68 11.53
N TRP A 218 -7.45 3.32 11.81
CA TRP A 218 -6.34 2.64 12.47
C TRP A 218 -6.62 2.19 13.90
N THR A 219 -7.50 2.90 14.63
CA THR A 219 -7.96 2.45 15.95
C THR A 219 -8.77 1.17 15.84
N VAL A 220 -9.72 1.10 14.90
CA VAL A 220 -10.48 -0.12 14.61
C VAL A 220 -9.54 -1.26 14.18
N ALA A 221 -8.52 -0.96 13.37
CA ALA A 221 -7.52 -1.94 12.97
C ALA A 221 -6.75 -2.50 14.18
N ALA A 222 -6.25 -1.64 15.06
CA ALA A 222 -5.55 -2.06 16.26
C ALA A 222 -6.44 -2.90 17.20
N LEU A 223 -7.70 -2.51 17.38
CA LEU A 223 -8.67 -3.28 18.17
C LEU A 223 -8.93 -4.66 17.55
N ALA A 224 -9.03 -4.75 16.22
CA ALA A 224 -9.16 -6.02 15.51
C ALA A 224 -7.92 -6.92 15.70
N MET A 225 -6.71 -6.36 15.70
CA MET A 225 -5.47 -7.11 16.00
C MET A 225 -5.46 -7.66 17.43
N VAL A 226 -5.88 -6.86 18.41
CA VAL A 226 -5.99 -7.31 19.81
C VAL A 226 -7.07 -8.38 19.93
N ALA A 227 -8.23 -8.20 19.30
CA ALA A 227 -9.30 -9.21 19.28
C ALA A 227 -8.83 -10.52 18.63
N LEU A 228 -8.08 -10.47 17.53
CA LEU A 228 -7.46 -11.63 16.89
C LEU A 228 -6.51 -12.36 17.85
N SER A 229 -5.71 -11.61 18.61
CA SER A 229 -4.73 -12.18 19.54
C SER A 229 -5.34 -13.00 20.67
N VAL A 230 -6.62 -12.75 21.00
CA VAL A 230 -7.35 -13.46 22.07
C VAL A 230 -8.45 -14.37 21.55
N SER A 231 -8.77 -14.30 20.26
CA SER A 231 -9.75 -15.19 19.63
C SER A 231 -9.20 -16.61 19.55
N SER A 232 -10.02 -17.60 19.91
CA SER A 232 -9.65 -19.02 19.78
C SER A 232 -10.79 -19.83 19.14
N GLY A 233 -10.40 -20.73 18.24
CA GLY A 233 -11.22 -21.89 17.83
C GLY A 233 -12.34 -21.68 16.80
N SER A 234 -12.58 -20.47 16.27
CA SER A 234 -13.58 -20.25 15.21
C SER A 234 -13.01 -19.54 14.00
N VAL A 235 -12.90 -20.27 12.88
CA VAL A 235 -12.48 -19.76 11.57
C VAL A 235 -13.33 -18.56 11.15
N ILE A 236 -14.64 -18.60 11.38
CA ILE A 236 -15.55 -17.52 11.00
C ILE A 236 -15.20 -16.22 11.74
N VAL A 237 -14.95 -16.32 13.06
CA VAL A 237 -14.58 -15.15 13.88
C VAL A 237 -13.25 -14.59 13.41
N VAL A 238 -12.26 -15.46 13.17
CA VAL A 238 -10.93 -15.05 12.70
C VAL A 238 -11.01 -14.34 11.35
N VAL A 239 -11.71 -14.92 10.37
CA VAL A 239 -11.89 -14.33 9.04
C VAL A 239 -12.66 -13.00 9.12
N ALA A 240 -13.69 -12.91 9.96
CA ALA A 240 -14.43 -11.66 10.16
C ALA A 240 -13.53 -10.56 10.76
N LEU A 241 -12.72 -10.88 11.77
CA LEU A 241 -11.78 -9.93 12.35
C LEU A 241 -10.68 -9.52 11.38
N LEU A 242 -10.17 -10.45 10.56
CA LEU A 242 -9.21 -10.14 9.50
C LEU A 242 -9.83 -9.24 8.43
N ALA A 243 -11.10 -9.43 8.10
CA ALA A 243 -11.82 -8.58 7.16
C ALA A 243 -12.03 -7.16 7.71
N VAL A 244 -12.37 -7.03 9.00
CA VAL A 244 -12.41 -5.73 9.69
C VAL A 244 -11.02 -5.09 9.70
N LEU A 245 -9.98 -5.86 10.00
CA LEU A 245 -8.60 -5.40 10.01
C LEU A 245 -8.16 -4.86 8.64
N ALA A 246 -8.40 -5.62 7.56
CA ALA A 246 -8.06 -5.22 6.19
C ALA A 246 -8.85 -3.98 5.74
N ALA A 247 -10.15 -3.92 6.04
CA ALA A 247 -10.99 -2.76 5.75
C ALA A 247 -10.53 -1.49 6.45
N ALA A 248 -10.24 -1.61 7.74
CA ALA A 248 -9.70 -0.53 8.56
C ALA A 248 -8.31 -0.09 8.07
N HIS A 249 -7.44 -1.03 7.72
CA HIS A 249 -6.11 -0.76 7.20
C HIS A 249 -6.15 0.03 5.88
N TYR A 250 -6.84 -0.48 4.84
CA TYR A 250 -6.86 0.18 3.53
C TYR A 250 -7.57 1.54 3.57
N SER A 251 -8.63 1.66 4.37
CA SER A 251 -9.32 2.94 4.57
C SER A 251 -8.39 3.97 5.21
N GLY A 252 -7.72 3.60 6.30
CA GLY A 252 -6.79 4.47 7.00
C GLY A 252 -5.60 4.88 6.12
N LEU A 253 -5.01 3.92 5.39
CA LEU A 253 -3.88 4.16 4.48
C LEU A 253 -4.24 5.15 3.36
N THR A 254 -5.41 4.94 2.72
CA THR A 254 -5.88 5.78 1.61
C THR A 254 -6.07 7.23 2.05
N VAL A 255 -6.73 7.44 3.20
CA VAL A 255 -6.96 8.79 3.72
C VAL A 255 -5.65 9.41 4.21
N PHE A 256 -4.82 8.64 4.92
CA PHE A 256 -3.55 9.12 5.45
C PHE A 256 -2.63 9.69 4.36
N TYR A 257 -2.53 9.03 3.21
CA TYR A 257 -1.66 9.47 2.13
C TYR A 257 -2.09 10.78 1.45
N SER A 258 -3.32 11.24 1.70
CA SER A 258 -3.76 12.59 1.27
C SER A 258 -3.27 13.70 2.21
N ILE A 259 -2.87 13.38 3.45
CA ILE A 259 -2.55 14.36 4.50
C ILE A 259 -1.27 15.15 4.19
N PRO A 260 -0.11 14.52 3.85
CA PRO A 260 1.13 15.26 3.61
C PRO A 260 1.01 16.31 2.51
N SER A 261 0.28 16.01 1.43
CA SER A 261 0.08 16.94 0.31
C SER A 261 -0.77 18.17 0.66
N ILE A 262 -1.52 18.16 1.77
CA ILE A 262 -2.42 19.27 2.13
C ILE A 262 -1.66 20.36 2.90
N TYR A 263 -0.77 19.97 3.82
CA TYR A 263 -0.06 20.94 4.66
C TYR A 263 1.33 21.30 4.15
N LEU A 264 1.98 20.41 3.37
CA LEU A 264 3.24 20.73 2.74
C LEU A 264 2.98 21.69 1.59
N GLY A 265 3.57 22.89 1.66
CA GLY A 265 3.60 23.81 0.54
C GLY A 265 4.26 23.16 -0.69
N GLU A 266 3.88 23.60 -1.88
CA GLU A 266 4.27 22.99 -3.17
C GLU A 266 5.78 22.74 -3.29
N ARG A 267 6.62 23.64 -2.74
CA ARG A 267 8.09 23.53 -2.73
C ARG A 267 8.64 22.35 -1.91
N ALA A 268 7.95 21.94 -0.85
CA ALA A 268 8.40 20.88 0.07
C ALA A 268 7.60 19.59 -0.08
N ALA A 269 6.44 19.63 -0.74
CA ALA A 269 5.50 18.51 -0.87
C ALA A 269 6.16 17.25 -1.44
N ALA A 270 6.85 17.35 -2.58
CA ALA A 270 7.48 16.20 -3.21
C ALA A 270 8.51 15.52 -2.31
N THR A 271 9.38 16.32 -1.66
CA THR A 271 10.46 15.79 -0.82
C THR A 271 9.93 15.25 0.51
N GLY A 272 8.95 15.92 1.12
CA GLY A 272 8.32 15.46 2.35
C GLY A 272 7.55 14.15 2.14
N ILE A 273 6.78 14.04 1.06
CA ILE A 273 6.06 12.79 0.72
C ILE A 273 7.05 11.64 0.48
N ALA A 274 8.16 11.90 -0.22
CA ALA A 274 9.20 10.91 -0.45
C ALA A 274 9.84 10.43 0.86
N LEU A 275 10.11 11.34 1.80
CA LEU A 275 10.66 11.00 3.11
C LEU A 275 9.68 10.16 3.95
N VAL A 276 8.41 10.57 4.01
CA VAL A 276 7.34 9.84 4.71
C VAL A 276 7.20 8.42 4.15
N THR A 277 7.19 8.27 2.83
CA THR A 277 7.05 6.97 2.16
C THR A 277 8.29 6.08 2.38
N SER A 278 9.48 6.67 2.37
CA SER A 278 10.73 5.95 2.66
C SER A 278 10.75 5.39 4.09
N MET A 279 10.32 6.19 5.07
CA MET A 279 10.19 5.74 6.46
C MET A 279 9.18 4.60 6.60
N GLY A 280 8.01 4.74 5.98
CA GLY A 280 7.00 3.68 5.92
C GLY A 280 7.55 2.39 5.30
N SER A 281 8.27 2.50 4.18
CA SER A 281 8.88 1.35 3.49
C SER A 281 9.95 0.64 4.33
N PHE A 282 10.74 1.40 5.10
CA PHE A 282 11.69 0.82 6.05
C PHE A 282 10.98 0.03 7.16
N ALA A 283 9.92 0.59 7.75
CA ALA A 283 9.11 -0.13 8.72
C ALA A 283 8.44 -1.36 8.10
N ALA A 284 8.01 -1.27 6.84
CA ALA A 284 7.46 -2.39 6.09
C ALA A 284 8.46 -3.55 6.01
N ALA A 285 9.72 -3.26 5.66
CA ALA A 285 10.78 -4.26 5.60
C ALA A 285 11.13 -4.85 6.98
N ALA A 286 11.12 -4.02 8.04
CA ALA A 286 11.47 -4.46 9.39
C ALA A 286 10.34 -5.24 10.10
N SER A 287 9.07 -4.97 9.77
CA SER A 287 7.92 -5.47 10.53
C SER A 287 7.74 -7.00 10.53
N PRO A 288 7.93 -7.76 9.42
CA PRO A 288 7.83 -9.21 9.46
C PRO A 288 8.96 -9.83 10.28
N SER A 289 10.16 -9.26 10.23
CA SER A 289 11.30 -9.71 11.03
C SER A 289 11.07 -9.47 12.52
N LEU A 290 10.48 -8.33 12.89
CA LEU A 290 10.10 -8.04 14.27
C LEU A 290 9.08 -9.07 14.79
N LEU A 291 8.00 -9.31 14.03
CA LEU A 291 6.97 -10.28 14.42
C LEU A 291 7.53 -11.71 14.49
N GLY A 292 8.36 -12.09 13.52
CA GLY A 292 9.03 -13.39 13.49
C GLY A 292 9.99 -13.58 14.66
N PHE A 293 10.77 -12.56 15.04
CA PHE A 293 11.65 -12.60 16.21
C PHE A 293 10.84 -12.77 17.51
N ILE A 294 9.75 -12.00 17.66
CA ILE A 294 8.83 -12.13 18.79
C ILE A 294 8.27 -13.55 18.86
N GLN A 295 7.80 -14.08 17.74
CA GLN A 295 7.23 -15.42 17.68
C GLN A 295 8.26 -16.49 17.98
N ALA A 296 9.49 -16.38 17.45
CA ALA A 296 10.56 -17.33 17.69
C ALA A 296 11.01 -17.34 19.17
N GLY A 297 11.05 -16.17 19.82
CA GLY A 297 11.47 -16.05 21.22
C GLY A 297 10.37 -16.38 22.24
N THR A 298 9.10 -16.09 21.93
CA THR A 298 7.98 -16.24 22.89
C THR A 298 7.05 -17.41 22.58
N GLY A 299 7.11 -17.97 21.36
CA GLY A 299 6.13 -18.93 20.84
C GLY A 299 4.75 -18.31 20.53
N SER A 300 4.55 -17.01 20.76
CA SER A 300 3.23 -16.38 20.72
C SER A 300 3.09 -15.41 19.55
N LEU A 301 2.29 -15.79 18.54
CA LEU A 301 1.85 -14.87 17.48
C LEU A 301 0.96 -13.76 18.04
N ALA A 302 0.17 -14.08 19.05
CA ALA A 302 -0.72 -13.15 19.75
C ALA A 302 0.05 -11.95 20.33
N LEU A 303 1.20 -12.20 20.98
CA LEU A 303 2.04 -11.13 21.54
C LEU A 303 2.57 -10.20 20.44
N GLY A 304 2.97 -10.77 19.30
CA GLY A 304 3.38 -9.99 18.14
C GLY A 304 2.26 -9.07 17.61
N LEU A 305 1.03 -9.59 17.52
CA LEU A 305 -0.13 -8.80 17.10
C LEU A 305 -0.45 -7.67 18.08
N GLN A 306 -0.32 -7.93 19.39
CA GLN A 306 -0.54 -6.92 20.43
C GLN A 306 0.50 -5.81 20.40
N ILE A 307 1.78 -6.14 20.22
CA ILE A 307 2.86 -5.14 20.06
C ILE A 307 2.63 -4.30 18.81
N SER A 308 2.25 -4.94 17.70
CA SER A 308 1.93 -4.25 16.45
C SER A 308 0.73 -3.31 16.62
N ALA A 309 -0.32 -3.74 17.33
CA ALA A 309 -1.45 -2.90 17.68
C ALA A 309 -1.02 -1.67 18.52
N GLY A 310 -0.09 -1.86 19.46
CA GLY A 310 0.50 -0.76 20.24
C GLY A 310 1.24 0.27 19.37
N ILE A 311 2.02 -0.20 18.38
CA ILE A 311 2.69 0.68 17.40
C ILE A 311 1.67 1.47 16.58
N VAL A 312 0.58 0.82 16.14
CA VAL A 312 -0.50 1.48 15.38
C VAL A 312 -1.24 2.51 16.24
N LEU A 313 -1.54 2.21 17.50
CA LEU A 313 -2.16 3.18 18.43
C LEU A 313 -1.23 4.36 18.74
N LEU A 314 0.08 4.12 18.82
CA LEU A 314 1.06 5.21 18.91
C LEU A 314 1.03 6.09 17.66
N ALA A 315 0.95 5.52 16.46
CA ALA A 315 0.77 6.28 15.21
C ALA A 315 -0.55 7.08 15.20
N VAL A 316 -1.64 6.55 15.74
CA VAL A 316 -2.91 7.28 15.93
C VAL A 316 -2.72 8.47 16.86
N ALA A 317 -2.08 8.27 18.02
CA ALA A 317 -1.81 9.34 18.98
C ALA A 317 -0.92 10.43 18.35
N LEU A 318 0.14 10.04 17.65
CA LEU A 318 1.03 10.96 16.92
C LEU A 318 0.28 11.75 15.85
N LEU A 319 -0.61 11.11 15.09
CA LEU A 319 -1.42 11.77 14.08
C LEU A 319 -2.33 12.84 14.70
N LEU A 320 -3.06 12.49 15.76
CA LEU A 320 -4.03 13.39 16.40
C LEU A 320 -3.37 14.55 17.16
N LEU A 321 -2.22 14.30 17.80
CA LEU A 321 -1.47 15.31 18.55
C LEU A 321 -0.59 16.19 17.65
N GLY A 322 -0.02 15.61 16.61
CA GLY A 322 0.99 16.23 15.77
C GLY A 322 0.45 16.93 14.51
N VAL A 323 -0.71 16.53 14.01
CA VAL A 323 -1.36 17.16 12.85
C VAL A 323 -2.65 17.86 13.28
N LYS A 324 -2.62 19.20 13.34
CA LYS A 324 -3.74 19.99 13.83
C LYS A 324 -4.82 20.13 12.74
N ALA A 325 -6.08 20.25 13.16
CA ALA A 325 -7.21 20.50 12.26
C ALA A 325 -7.01 21.73 11.36
N SER A 326 -6.37 22.77 11.92
CA SER A 326 -6.05 24.01 11.22
C SER A 326 -5.12 23.80 10.03
N ASP A 327 -4.25 22.79 10.10
CA ASP A 327 -3.28 22.49 9.05
C ASP A 327 -3.94 21.80 7.84
N LEU A 328 -5.10 21.18 8.03
CA LEU A 328 -5.78 20.35 7.03
C LEU A 328 -7.02 21.01 6.40
N ARG A 329 -7.28 22.29 6.72
CA ARG A 329 -8.45 23.05 6.23
C ARG A 329 -9.79 22.31 6.46
N GLU A 330 -9.93 21.61 7.59
CA GLU A 330 -11.14 20.81 7.91
C GLU A 330 -12.41 21.66 8.16
N ARG A 331 -12.33 23.00 8.09
CA ARG A 331 -13.49 23.88 8.20
C ARG A 331 -13.91 24.33 6.80
N ARG A 332 -15.15 24.02 6.40
CA ARG A 332 -15.80 24.74 5.31
C ARG A 332 -15.83 26.22 5.71
N SER A 333 -15.25 27.08 4.89
CA SER A 333 -15.50 28.53 5.01
C SER A 333 -17.02 28.73 4.94
N PRO A 334 -17.63 29.48 5.88
CA PRO A 334 -19.06 29.78 5.84
C PRO A 334 -19.44 30.55 4.58
#